data_AF-A0A4Q3J4Q0-F1
#
_entry.id   AF-A0A4Q3J4Q0-F1
#
_cell.length_a   1.000
_cell.length_b   1.000
_cell.length_c   1.000
_cell.angle_alpha   90.00
_cell.angle_beta   90.00
_cell.angle_gamma   90.00
#
_symmetry.space_group_name_H-M   'P 1'
#
loop_
_entity.id
_entity.type
_entity.pdbx_description
1 polymer ?
#
loop_
_entity_poly.entity_id
_entity_poly.type
_entity_poly.pdbx_seq_one_letter_code
_entity_poly.pdbx_strand_id
1 'polypeptide(L)'
;MVLTHDPPTPSAGDRLSATIRLLGDLLGEVIQAQEGEAMFAVEEQVRLLAKALRARGAEAGLQEELGRHIGELTPAGARVLGKAFSSYFALVNLSEQLQRGWVLRERAAQAQGPLPESIDEAVSTLAARGVTAAALEAWLEDARLQPVFTAHPTEARRRTTLSRLRRLADHIEGLGAPGLLGREQEALRRQIGEEVLGLWQSDEVRVVRPTVLDEVNNGLYYFEEALFDLVPRLYRDLEEALGRHYPGHPWRLPSLLRFGSWMGGDRDGNPFVTPAVTIAAVRRLRVAALRRYVADVEALAEQLSPSSRQVTVAPAPVGRAVEE
;
A
#
# COMPACT_ATOMS: atom_id res chain seq x y z
N MET A 1 3.34 -36.56 -28.38
CA MET A 1 3.21 -36.06 -27.00
C MET A 1 4.13 -34.85 -26.90
N VAL A 2 3.60 -33.66 -27.22
CA VAL A 2 4.39 -32.43 -27.22
C VAL A 2 4.49 -31.97 -25.78
N LEU A 3 5.70 -32.09 -25.21
CA LEU A 3 6.03 -31.47 -23.94
C LEU A 3 6.04 -29.97 -24.16
N THR A 4 4.94 -29.30 -23.83
CA THR A 4 4.91 -27.85 -23.63
C THR A 4 5.76 -27.56 -22.40
N HIS A 5 7.04 -27.25 -22.63
CA HIS A 5 7.82 -26.54 -21.63
C HIS A 5 7.15 -25.18 -21.44
N ASP A 6 6.48 -24.99 -20.30
CA ASP A 6 6.15 -23.63 -19.87
C ASP A 6 7.46 -22.82 -19.85
N PRO A 7 7.46 -21.60 -20.42
CA PRO A 7 8.64 -20.76 -20.38
C PRO A 7 9.01 -20.53 -18.91
N PRO A 8 10.32 -20.51 -18.57
CA PRO A 8 10.76 -20.31 -17.21
C PRO A 8 10.18 -18.99 -16.69
N THR A 9 9.56 -19.04 -15.51
CA THR A 9 9.05 -17.86 -14.82
C THR A 9 10.22 -16.87 -14.67
N PRO A 10 10.09 -15.62 -15.14
CA PRO A 10 11.19 -14.66 -15.09
C PRO A 10 11.68 -14.49 -13.65
N SER A 11 13.00 -14.42 -13.47
CA SER A 11 13.59 -14.30 -12.14
C SER A 11 13.08 -13.03 -11.43
N ALA A 12 13.15 -13.01 -10.10
CA ALA A 12 12.76 -11.85 -9.30
C ALA A 12 13.46 -10.54 -9.77
N GLY A 13 14.74 -10.61 -10.10
CA GLY A 13 15.49 -9.46 -10.64
C GLY A 13 15.03 -9.02 -12.02
N ASP A 14 14.62 -9.97 -12.87
CA ASP A 14 14.15 -9.69 -14.22
C ASP A 14 12.79 -8.99 -14.23
N ARG A 15 11.87 -9.37 -13.31
CA ARG A 15 10.56 -8.75 -13.17
C ARG A 15 10.63 -7.31 -12.67
N LEU A 16 11.43 -7.04 -11.65
CA LEU A 16 11.66 -5.68 -11.18
C LEU A 16 12.24 -4.80 -12.29
N SER A 17 13.27 -5.29 -12.98
CA SER A 17 13.92 -4.56 -14.07
C SER A 17 12.96 -4.32 -15.24
N ALA A 18 12.12 -5.29 -15.59
CA ALA A 18 11.11 -5.14 -16.64
C ALA A 18 10.03 -4.11 -16.26
N THR A 19 9.59 -4.10 -15.00
CA THR A 19 8.58 -3.15 -14.50
C THR A 19 9.12 -1.72 -14.49
N ILE A 20 10.35 -1.53 -13.99
CA ILE A 20 11.01 -0.21 -14.00
C ILE A 20 11.20 0.29 -15.43
N ARG A 21 11.59 -0.58 -16.37
CA ARG A 21 11.71 -0.21 -17.79
C ARG A 21 10.36 0.21 -18.37
N LEU A 22 9.32 -0.61 -18.23
CA LEU A 22 7.98 -0.29 -18.72
C LEU A 22 7.48 1.08 -18.21
N LEU A 23 7.60 1.33 -16.91
CA LEU A 23 7.13 2.58 -16.32
C LEU A 23 8.02 3.78 -16.68
N GLY A 24 9.34 3.55 -16.84
CA GLY A 24 10.27 4.57 -17.33
C GLY A 24 10.00 4.98 -18.77
N ASP A 25 9.77 4.00 -19.65
CA ASP A 25 9.45 4.22 -21.06
C ASP A 25 8.14 5.03 -21.20
N LEU A 26 7.10 4.63 -20.47
CA LEU A 26 5.82 5.35 -20.46
C LEU A 26 5.94 6.76 -19.87
N LEU A 27 6.78 6.95 -18.84
CA LEU A 27 7.04 8.30 -18.32
C LEU A 27 7.77 9.16 -19.37
N GLY A 28 8.73 8.60 -20.09
CA GLY A 28 9.42 9.28 -21.19
C GLY A 28 8.46 9.70 -22.30
N GLU A 29 7.56 8.81 -22.73
CA GLU A 29 6.50 9.11 -23.69
C GLU A 29 5.60 10.27 -23.21
N VAL A 30 5.23 10.27 -21.92
CA VAL A 30 4.43 11.34 -21.32
C VAL A 30 5.20 12.67 -21.30
N ILE A 31 6.48 12.69 -20.92
CA ILE A 31 7.29 13.91 -20.90
C ILE A 31 7.43 14.46 -22.31
N GLN A 32 7.74 13.61 -23.30
CA GLN A 32 7.86 14.02 -24.69
C GLN A 32 6.55 14.59 -25.23
N ALA A 33 5.41 13.98 -24.91
CA ALA A 33 4.10 14.43 -25.36
C ALA A 33 3.62 15.73 -24.67
N GLN A 34 3.98 15.96 -23.40
CA GLN A 34 3.49 17.11 -22.62
C GLN A 34 4.43 18.33 -22.68
N GLU A 35 5.74 18.10 -22.70
CA GLU A 35 6.76 19.16 -22.56
C GLU A 35 7.65 19.29 -23.82
N GLY A 36 7.53 18.35 -24.76
CA GLY A 36 8.27 18.34 -26.02
C GLY A 36 9.62 17.60 -25.95
N GLU A 37 10.15 17.30 -27.13
CA GLU A 37 11.37 16.50 -27.31
C GLU A 37 12.62 17.17 -26.73
N ALA A 38 12.73 18.49 -26.82
CA ALA A 38 13.87 19.23 -26.27
C ALA A 38 13.96 19.08 -24.74
N MET A 39 12.84 19.13 -24.04
CA MET A 39 12.81 19.00 -22.58
C MET A 39 13.04 17.55 -22.14
N PHE A 40 12.51 16.59 -22.88
CA PHE A 40 12.82 15.17 -22.68
C PHE A 40 14.32 14.88 -22.84
N ALA A 41 14.97 15.43 -23.87
CA ALA A 41 16.41 15.26 -24.07
C ALA A 41 17.24 15.81 -22.91
N VAL A 42 16.82 16.93 -22.32
CA VAL A 42 17.45 17.51 -21.12
C VAL A 42 17.29 16.57 -19.92
N GLU A 43 16.10 16.03 -19.68
CA GLU A 43 15.85 15.07 -18.59
C GLU A 43 16.71 13.81 -18.76
N GLU A 44 16.73 13.23 -19.95
CA GLU A 44 17.49 12.02 -20.26
C GLU A 44 19.00 12.25 -20.06
N GLN A 45 19.52 13.40 -20.50
CA GLN A 45 20.93 13.75 -20.31
C GLN A 45 21.28 13.85 -18.81
N VAL A 46 20.44 14.51 -18.02
CA VAL A 46 20.62 14.61 -16.56
C VAL A 46 20.57 13.23 -15.92
N ARG A 47 19.63 12.36 -16.33
CA ARG A 47 19.48 10.98 -15.84
C ARG A 47 20.71 10.13 -16.13
N LEU A 48 21.26 10.21 -17.35
CA LEU A 48 22.46 9.48 -17.76
C LEU A 48 23.69 9.94 -16.97
N LEU A 49 23.87 11.26 -16.81
CA LEU A 49 24.97 11.83 -16.02
C LEU A 49 24.88 11.42 -14.55
N ALA A 50 23.68 11.46 -13.94
CA ALA A 50 23.47 11.03 -12.56
C ALA A 50 23.77 9.53 -12.38
N LYS A 51 23.40 8.69 -13.36
CA LYS A 51 23.71 7.25 -13.35
C LYS A 51 25.21 6.99 -13.49
N ALA A 52 25.90 7.73 -14.37
CA ALA A 52 27.33 7.63 -14.55
C ALA A 52 28.08 8.02 -13.27
N LEU A 53 27.70 9.14 -12.65
CA LEU A 53 28.26 9.62 -11.39
C LEU A 53 28.12 8.58 -10.26
N ARG A 54 26.96 7.91 -10.16
CA ARG A 54 26.75 6.84 -9.17
C ARG A 54 27.61 5.62 -9.44
N ALA A 55 27.81 5.24 -10.69
CA ALA A 55 28.54 4.02 -11.07
C ALA A 55 30.06 4.19 -11.00
N ARG A 56 30.57 5.36 -11.39
CA ARG A 56 32.02 5.63 -11.53
C ARG A 56 32.58 6.49 -10.40
N GLY A 57 31.71 7.04 -9.54
CA GLY A 57 32.09 8.01 -8.52
C GLY A 57 32.32 9.40 -9.11
N ALA A 58 32.91 10.30 -8.32
CA ALA A 58 33.27 11.64 -8.75
C ALA A 58 34.52 11.64 -9.65
N GLU A 59 34.45 10.96 -10.81
CA GLU A 59 35.38 11.20 -11.91
C GLU A 59 35.37 12.70 -12.24
N ALA A 60 36.56 13.26 -12.46
CA ALA A 60 36.72 14.68 -12.76
C ALA A 60 35.86 15.08 -13.98
N GLY A 61 34.98 16.07 -13.80
CA GLY A 61 34.15 16.64 -14.86
C GLY A 61 32.68 16.22 -14.85
N LEU A 62 32.30 15.01 -14.39
CA LEU A 62 30.88 14.58 -14.43
C LEU A 62 29.98 15.42 -13.52
N GLN A 63 30.48 15.75 -12.33
CA GLN A 63 29.75 16.59 -11.39
C GLN A 63 29.63 18.04 -11.90
N GLU A 64 30.67 18.55 -12.56
CA GLU A 64 30.68 19.89 -13.16
C GLU A 64 29.73 19.96 -14.36
N GLU A 65 29.72 18.93 -15.21
CA GLU A 65 28.83 18.82 -16.35
C GLU A 65 27.35 18.75 -15.93
N LEU A 66 27.04 17.90 -14.92
CA LEU A 66 25.70 17.85 -14.33
C LEU A 66 25.31 19.20 -13.72
N GLY A 67 26.22 19.83 -12.98
CA GLY A 67 26.01 21.15 -12.38
C GLY A 67 25.73 22.24 -13.43
N ARG A 68 26.44 22.20 -14.56
CA ARG A 68 26.23 23.11 -15.69
C ARG A 68 24.85 22.90 -16.32
N HIS A 69 24.47 21.66 -16.63
CA HIS A 69 23.16 21.35 -17.20
C HIS A 69 22.02 21.80 -16.28
N ILE A 70 22.16 21.63 -14.97
CA ILE A 70 21.16 22.11 -13.99
C ILE A 70 21.17 23.64 -13.89
N GLY A 71 22.35 24.27 -13.91
CA GLY A 71 22.52 25.72 -13.81
C GLY A 71 22.01 26.51 -15.02
N GLU A 72 21.96 25.88 -16.19
CA GLU A 72 21.43 26.46 -17.44
C GLU A 72 19.89 26.40 -17.54
N LEU A 73 19.22 25.69 -16.61
CA LEU A 73 17.76 25.55 -16.66
C LEU A 73 17.04 26.87 -16.34
N THR A 74 16.02 27.16 -17.14
CA THR A 74 15.02 28.16 -16.75
C THR A 74 14.23 27.68 -15.53
N PRO A 75 13.58 28.57 -14.76
CA PRO A 75 12.71 28.16 -13.65
C PRO A 75 11.58 27.20 -14.09
N ALA A 76 11.10 27.32 -15.32
CA ALA A 76 10.13 26.39 -15.90
C ALA A 76 10.76 25.01 -16.16
N GLY A 77 11.94 24.97 -16.80
CA GLY A 77 12.68 23.73 -17.06
C GLY A 77 13.09 23.00 -15.78
N ALA A 78 13.53 23.74 -14.75
CA ALA A 78 13.85 23.18 -13.45
C ALA A 78 12.63 22.55 -12.75
N ARG A 79 11.45 23.15 -12.91
CA ARG A 79 10.19 22.59 -12.40
C ARG A 79 9.82 21.28 -13.10
N VAL A 80 9.91 21.25 -14.43
CA VAL A 80 9.65 20.04 -15.22
C VAL A 80 10.64 18.93 -14.86
N LEU A 81 11.93 19.25 -14.74
CA LEU A 81 12.95 18.30 -14.37
C LEU A 81 12.73 17.73 -12.96
N GLY A 82 12.43 18.59 -11.98
CA GLY A 82 12.12 18.16 -10.63
C GLY A 82 10.92 17.20 -10.60
N LYS A 83 9.85 17.56 -11.33
CA LYS A 83 8.65 16.73 -11.47
C LYS A 83 8.91 15.39 -12.15
N ALA A 84 9.78 15.35 -13.16
CA ALA A 84 10.17 14.11 -13.83
C ALA A 84 10.87 13.16 -12.87
N PHE A 85 11.87 13.64 -12.11
CA PHE A 85 12.53 12.79 -11.13
C PHE A 85 11.59 12.38 -9.99
N SER A 86 10.73 13.26 -9.49
CA SER A 86 9.75 12.89 -8.45
C SER A 86 8.79 11.80 -8.93
N SER A 87 8.27 11.93 -10.17
CA SER A 87 7.43 10.91 -10.80
C SER A 87 8.19 9.60 -10.98
N TYR A 88 9.42 9.65 -11.51
CA TYR A 88 10.28 8.48 -11.69
C TYR A 88 10.52 7.75 -10.36
N PHE A 89 10.87 8.46 -9.28
CA PHE A 89 11.06 7.85 -7.97
C PHE A 89 9.77 7.26 -7.41
N ALA A 90 8.61 7.86 -7.65
CA ALA A 90 7.34 7.28 -7.26
C ALA A 90 7.07 5.94 -7.99
N LEU A 91 7.40 5.85 -9.28
CA LEU A 91 7.25 4.65 -10.10
C LEU A 91 8.26 3.55 -9.73
N VAL A 92 9.51 3.92 -9.41
CA VAL A 92 10.51 2.99 -8.89
C VAL A 92 10.09 2.42 -7.54
N ASN A 93 9.65 3.27 -6.61
CA ASN A 93 9.16 2.83 -5.30
C ASN A 93 7.97 1.87 -5.44
N LEU A 94 7.04 2.15 -6.37
CA LEU A 94 5.94 1.25 -6.67
C LEU A 94 6.43 -0.09 -7.23
N SER A 95 7.38 -0.07 -8.15
CA SER A 95 7.97 -1.28 -8.73
C SER A 95 8.64 -2.15 -7.67
N GLU A 96 9.37 -1.54 -6.73
CA GLU A 96 9.96 -2.26 -5.60
C GLU A 96 8.90 -2.84 -4.65
N GLN A 97 7.81 -2.11 -4.38
CA GLN A 97 6.70 -2.60 -3.56
C GLN A 97 6.03 -3.83 -4.19
N LEU A 98 5.75 -3.78 -5.50
CA LEU A 98 5.22 -4.92 -6.25
C LEU A 98 6.17 -6.11 -6.22
N GLN A 99 7.46 -5.87 -6.43
CA GLN A 99 8.49 -6.92 -6.36
C GLN A 99 8.52 -7.60 -4.99
N ARG A 100 8.43 -6.83 -3.89
CA ARG A 100 8.33 -7.41 -2.54
C ARG A 100 7.09 -8.30 -2.42
N GLY A 101 5.95 -7.83 -2.91
CA GLY A 101 4.70 -8.61 -2.93
C GLY A 101 4.83 -9.93 -3.70
N TRP A 102 5.44 -9.91 -4.89
CA TRP A 102 5.67 -11.12 -5.69
C TRP A 102 6.60 -12.11 -4.99
N VAL A 103 7.70 -11.64 -4.41
CA VAL A 103 8.64 -12.49 -3.65
C VAL A 103 7.95 -13.13 -2.44
N LEU A 104 7.12 -12.38 -1.72
CA LEU A 104 6.35 -12.92 -0.59
C LEU A 104 5.37 -14.00 -1.04
N ARG A 105 4.65 -13.80 -2.14
CA ARG A 105 3.75 -14.81 -2.71
C ARG A 105 4.48 -16.08 -3.15
N GLU A 106 5.65 -15.94 -3.76
CA GLU A 106 6.47 -17.09 -4.18
C GLU A 106 6.99 -17.90 -3.00
N ARG A 107 7.50 -17.21 -1.98
CA ARG A 107 7.89 -17.86 -0.73
C ARG A 107 6.72 -18.60 -0.09
N ALA A 108 5.54 -17.99 -0.06
CA ALA A 108 4.31 -18.62 0.42
C ALA A 108 3.94 -19.87 -0.39
N ALA A 109 4.02 -19.82 -1.71
CA ALA A 109 3.70 -20.96 -2.58
C ALA A 109 4.68 -22.13 -2.45
N GLN A 110 5.93 -21.86 -2.08
CA GLN A 110 6.99 -22.88 -1.93
C GLN A 110 7.18 -23.35 -0.48
N ALA A 111 6.50 -22.73 0.48
CA ALA A 111 6.67 -23.05 1.89
C ALA A 111 6.17 -24.47 2.21
N GLN A 112 6.99 -25.24 2.91
CA GLN A 112 6.65 -26.58 3.42
C GLN A 112 6.28 -26.56 4.91
N GLY A 113 6.13 -25.37 5.50
CA GLY A 113 5.84 -25.14 6.90
C GLY A 113 5.50 -23.67 7.15
N PRO A 114 5.46 -23.23 8.42
CA PRO A 114 5.18 -21.83 8.75
C PRO A 114 6.13 -20.88 8.02
N LEU A 115 5.58 -19.79 7.48
CA LEU A 115 6.39 -18.79 6.79
C LEU A 115 7.28 -18.04 7.79
N PRO A 116 8.55 -17.76 7.47
CA PRO A 116 9.37 -16.89 8.29
C PRO A 116 8.71 -15.53 8.51
N GLU A 117 8.83 -15.01 9.74
CA GLU A 117 8.25 -13.74 10.20
C GLU A 117 6.70 -13.71 10.16
N SER A 118 6.05 -14.88 10.14
CA SER A 118 4.59 -14.99 10.18
C SER A 118 4.03 -15.24 11.57
N ILE A 119 2.73 -14.99 11.74
CA ILE A 119 1.99 -15.35 12.96
C ILE A 119 2.08 -16.86 13.22
N ASP A 120 1.99 -17.68 12.17
CA ASP A 120 2.08 -19.14 12.28
C ASP A 120 3.45 -19.60 12.82
N GLU A 121 4.55 -19.00 12.34
CA GLU A 121 5.89 -19.31 12.86
C GLU A 121 6.03 -18.89 14.33
N ALA A 122 5.51 -17.72 14.70
CA ALA A 122 5.55 -17.23 16.07
C ALA A 122 4.82 -18.20 17.02
N VAL A 123 3.60 -18.61 16.67
CA VAL A 123 2.80 -19.56 17.46
C VAL A 123 3.47 -20.94 17.48
N SER A 124 3.96 -21.43 16.35
CA SER A 124 4.71 -22.70 16.26
C SER A 124 5.92 -22.71 17.18
N THR A 125 6.67 -21.60 17.20
CA THR A 125 7.85 -21.43 18.05
C THR A 125 7.49 -21.47 19.53
N LEU A 126 6.38 -20.85 19.93
CA LEU A 126 5.89 -20.90 21.32
C LEU A 126 5.51 -22.32 21.74
N ALA A 127 4.79 -23.04 20.86
CA ALA A 127 4.42 -24.43 21.10
C ALA A 127 5.65 -25.34 21.22
N ALA A 128 6.63 -25.19 20.32
CA ALA A 128 7.88 -25.95 20.33
C ALA A 128 8.73 -25.68 21.59
N ARG A 129 8.58 -24.51 22.21
CA ARG A 129 9.23 -24.14 23.49
C ARG A 129 8.45 -24.60 24.73
N GLY A 130 7.32 -25.28 24.55
CA GLY A 130 6.52 -25.83 25.64
C GLY A 130 5.62 -24.81 26.35
N VAL A 131 5.35 -23.65 25.74
CA VAL A 131 4.34 -22.71 26.26
C VAL A 131 2.98 -23.37 26.18
N THR A 132 2.26 -23.48 27.30
CA THR A 132 0.95 -24.14 27.34
C THR A 132 -0.13 -23.23 26.74
N ALA A 133 -1.21 -23.85 26.21
CA ALA A 133 -2.34 -23.09 25.67
C ALA A 133 -2.93 -22.11 26.69
N ALA A 134 -3.12 -22.56 27.95
CA ALA A 134 -3.64 -21.71 29.03
C ALA A 134 -2.72 -20.52 29.36
N ALA A 135 -1.39 -20.70 29.32
CA ALA A 135 -0.46 -19.60 29.55
C ALA A 135 -0.49 -18.58 28.41
N LEU A 136 -0.62 -19.05 27.16
CA LEU A 136 -0.74 -18.19 26.00
C LEU A 136 -2.09 -17.46 25.97
N GLU A 137 -3.19 -18.13 26.33
CA GLU A 137 -4.51 -17.52 26.47
C GLU A 137 -4.50 -16.39 27.49
N ALA A 138 -3.98 -16.64 28.70
CA ALA A 138 -3.84 -15.61 29.73
C ALA A 138 -2.99 -14.43 29.27
N TRP A 139 -1.91 -14.67 28.50
CA TRP A 139 -1.12 -13.59 27.93
C TRP A 139 -1.88 -12.79 26.87
N LEU A 140 -2.63 -13.46 26.00
CA LEU A 140 -3.43 -12.81 24.97
C LEU A 140 -4.51 -11.91 25.57
N GLU A 141 -5.15 -12.32 26.68
CA GLU A 141 -6.17 -11.54 27.39
C GLU A 141 -5.66 -10.16 27.83
N ASP A 142 -4.40 -10.07 28.27
CA ASP A 142 -3.77 -8.81 28.71
C ASP A 142 -3.04 -8.07 27.57
N ALA A 143 -2.76 -8.75 26.46
CA ALA A 143 -1.98 -8.17 25.38
C ALA A 143 -2.75 -7.06 24.63
N ARG A 144 -2.04 -5.96 24.36
CA ARG A 144 -2.54 -4.85 23.53
C ARG A 144 -1.46 -4.30 22.62
N LEU A 145 -1.79 -4.24 21.33
CA LEU A 145 -1.01 -3.61 20.28
C LEU A 145 -1.77 -2.38 19.77
N GLN A 146 -1.18 -1.19 19.92
CA GLN A 146 -1.81 0.07 19.49
C GLN A 146 -0.89 0.93 18.64
N PRO A 147 -0.79 0.68 17.32
CA PRO A 147 -0.13 1.60 16.40
C PRO A 147 -0.83 2.97 16.40
N VAL A 148 -0.04 4.05 16.47
CA VAL A 148 -0.55 5.42 16.50
C VAL A 148 -0.12 6.14 15.22
N PHE A 149 -1.10 6.54 14.41
CA PHE A 149 -0.86 7.26 13.15
C PHE A 149 -0.56 8.74 13.42
N THR A 150 0.57 9.20 12.91
CA THR A 150 1.00 10.60 12.97
C THR A 150 0.92 11.26 11.59
N ALA A 151 0.86 12.59 11.55
CA ALA A 151 0.98 13.32 10.30
C ALA A 151 2.42 13.22 9.77
N HIS A 152 2.59 13.01 8.47
CA HIS A 152 3.93 13.02 7.87
C HIS A 152 4.26 14.43 7.36
N PRO A 153 5.27 15.12 7.93
CA PRO A 153 5.51 16.55 7.68
C PRO A 153 5.94 16.88 6.25
N THR A 154 6.50 15.93 5.49
CA THR A 154 7.08 16.16 4.15
C THR A 154 6.59 15.20 3.06
N GLU A 155 5.77 14.19 3.39
CA GLU A 155 5.48 13.07 2.48
C GLU A 155 3.99 12.72 2.42
N ALA A 156 3.12 13.63 2.86
CA ALA A 156 1.69 13.48 2.74
C ALA A 156 1.25 13.61 1.26
N ARG A 157 1.56 12.59 0.45
CA ARG A 157 1.05 12.40 -0.91
C ARG A 157 -0.47 12.61 -0.87
N ARG A 158 -1.01 13.29 -1.88
CA ARG A 158 -2.46 13.53 -1.94
C ARG A 158 -3.17 12.18 -2.07
N ARG A 159 -4.36 12.05 -1.49
CA ARG A 159 -5.24 10.88 -1.67
C ARG A 159 -5.36 10.50 -3.15
N THR A 160 -5.49 11.49 -4.04
CA THR A 160 -5.54 11.28 -5.49
C THR A 160 -4.31 10.57 -6.04
N THR A 161 -3.11 10.99 -5.63
CA THR A 161 -1.84 10.35 -6.03
C THR A 161 -1.77 8.91 -5.52
N LEU A 162 -2.17 8.68 -4.26
CA LEU A 162 -2.19 7.32 -3.68
C LEU A 162 -3.16 6.41 -4.43
N SER A 163 -4.37 6.89 -4.75
CA SER A 163 -5.35 6.11 -5.53
C SER A 163 -4.85 5.80 -6.95
N ARG A 164 -4.13 6.73 -7.61
CA ARG A 164 -3.51 6.48 -8.92
C ARG A 164 -2.44 5.41 -8.84
N LEU A 165 -1.53 5.51 -7.86
CA LEU A 165 -0.49 4.51 -7.63
C LEU A 165 -1.09 3.13 -7.32
N ARG A 166 -2.21 3.08 -6.58
CA ARG A 166 -2.93 1.83 -6.33
C ARG A 166 -3.48 1.21 -7.61
N ARG A 167 -4.21 1.97 -8.43
CA ARG A 167 -4.72 1.48 -9.72
C ARG A 167 -3.60 1.07 -10.66
N LEU A 168 -2.51 1.83 -10.69
CA LEU A 168 -1.31 1.48 -11.43
C LEU A 168 -0.73 0.14 -10.97
N ALA A 169 -0.67 -0.10 -9.65
CA ALA A 169 -0.27 -1.39 -9.08
C ALA A 169 -1.17 -2.53 -9.57
N ASP A 170 -2.49 -2.34 -9.48
CA ASP A 170 -3.49 -3.34 -9.88
C ASP A 170 -3.38 -3.66 -11.39
N HIS A 171 -3.18 -2.66 -12.26
CA HIS A 171 -2.98 -2.89 -13.70
C HIS A 171 -1.67 -3.64 -14.00
N ILE A 172 -0.59 -3.36 -13.28
CA ILE A 172 0.69 -4.08 -13.44
C ILE A 172 0.56 -5.53 -12.96
N GLU A 173 -0.12 -5.77 -11.83
CA GLU A 173 -0.43 -7.14 -11.41
C GLU A 173 -1.26 -7.88 -12.46
N GLY A 174 -2.23 -7.19 -13.07
CA GLY A 174 -3.06 -7.71 -14.17
C GLY A 174 -2.24 -8.14 -15.39
N LEU A 175 -1.16 -7.42 -15.74
CA LEU A 175 -0.27 -7.81 -16.85
C LEU A 175 0.43 -9.15 -16.61
N GLY A 176 0.60 -9.56 -15.35
CA GLY A 176 1.19 -10.84 -14.98
C GLY A 176 0.20 -12.01 -14.97
N ALA A 177 -1.08 -11.79 -15.29
CA ALA A 177 -2.11 -12.83 -15.22
C ALA A 177 -1.90 -13.92 -16.30
N PRO A 178 -2.03 -15.20 -15.94
CA PRO A 178 -1.92 -16.29 -16.90
C PRO A 178 -3.07 -16.24 -17.91
N GLY A 179 -2.77 -16.48 -19.19
CA GLY A 179 -3.78 -16.57 -20.26
C GLY A 179 -4.29 -15.24 -20.81
N LEU A 180 -3.63 -14.13 -20.49
CA LEU A 180 -4.01 -12.79 -20.94
C LEU A 180 -3.88 -12.62 -22.47
N LEU A 181 -4.98 -12.26 -23.14
CA LEU A 181 -5.01 -12.09 -24.60
C LEU A 181 -4.23 -10.83 -25.03
N GLY A 182 -3.70 -10.81 -26.27
CA GLY A 182 -2.94 -9.65 -26.79
C GLY A 182 -3.71 -8.32 -26.68
N ARG A 183 -5.00 -8.33 -27.02
CA ARG A 183 -5.88 -7.14 -26.88
C ARG A 183 -6.05 -6.67 -25.42
N GLU A 184 -6.00 -7.59 -24.46
CA GLU A 184 -6.15 -7.30 -23.03
C GLU A 184 -4.83 -6.74 -22.47
N GLN A 185 -3.69 -7.28 -22.92
CA GLN A 185 -2.37 -6.72 -22.64
C GLN A 185 -2.24 -5.28 -23.15
N GLU A 186 -2.68 -5.01 -24.37
CA GLU A 186 -2.69 -3.66 -24.94
C GLU A 186 -3.60 -2.71 -24.16
N ALA A 187 -4.79 -3.18 -23.76
CA ALA A 187 -5.71 -2.40 -22.94
C ALA A 187 -5.10 -2.03 -21.58
N LEU A 188 -4.47 -3.00 -20.89
CA LEU A 188 -3.78 -2.75 -19.62
C LEU A 188 -2.59 -1.80 -19.79
N ARG A 189 -1.78 -1.95 -20.83
CA ARG A 189 -0.68 -1.02 -21.13
C ARG A 189 -1.18 0.41 -21.33
N ARG A 190 -2.30 0.58 -22.04
CA ARG A 190 -2.94 1.90 -22.19
C ARG A 190 -3.41 2.45 -20.84
N GLN A 191 -4.06 1.64 -20.00
CA GLN A 191 -4.51 2.07 -18.67
C GLN A 191 -3.34 2.44 -17.75
N ILE A 192 -2.20 1.75 -17.85
CA ILE A 192 -0.96 2.10 -17.16
C ILE A 192 -0.45 3.46 -17.65
N GLY A 193 -0.39 3.68 -18.97
CA GLY A 193 -0.02 4.97 -19.56
C GLY A 193 -0.94 6.11 -19.11
N GLU A 194 -2.25 5.87 -19.04
CA GLU A 194 -3.25 6.83 -18.52
C GLU A 194 -3.00 7.20 -17.05
N GLU A 195 -2.63 6.22 -16.20
CA GLU A 195 -2.29 6.51 -14.81
C GLU A 195 -0.95 7.25 -14.67
N VAL A 196 0.06 6.91 -15.49
CA VAL A 196 1.34 7.65 -15.52
C VAL A 196 1.12 9.09 -15.98
N LEU A 197 0.33 9.30 -17.04
CA LEU A 197 -0.06 10.65 -17.48
C LEU A 197 -0.85 11.37 -16.38
N GLY A 198 -1.76 10.67 -15.71
CA GLY A 198 -2.54 11.23 -14.61
C GLY A 198 -1.69 11.62 -13.41
N LEU A 199 -0.63 10.86 -13.10
CA LEU A 199 0.38 11.21 -12.09
C LEU A 199 1.16 12.45 -12.53
N TRP A 200 1.60 12.50 -13.79
CA TRP A 200 2.24 13.68 -14.36
C TRP A 200 1.34 14.91 -14.26
N GLN A 201 0.08 14.82 -14.65
CA GLN A 201 -0.82 15.98 -14.60
C GLN A 201 -1.28 16.34 -13.17
N SER A 202 -0.93 15.52 -12.18
CA SER A 202 -1.22 15.80 -10.77
C SER A 202 -0.09 16.58 -10.11
N ASP A 203 -0.45 17.63 -9.39
CA ASP A 203 0.52 18.49 -8.71
C ASP A 203 1.01 17.85 -7.39
N GLU A 204 2.23 17.29 -7.41
CA GLU A 204 2.85 16.69 -6.23
C GLU A 204 3.27 17.75 -5.19
N VAL A 205 3.69 18.94 -5.66
CA VAL A 205 4.05 20.06 -4.79
C VAL A 205 2.78 20.78 -4.39
N ARG A 206 2.40 20.68 -3.12
CA ARG A 206 1.25 21.45 -2.64
C ARG A 206 1.60 22.94 -2.64
N VAL A 207 1.01 23.70 -3.56
CA VAL A 207 1.08 25.17 -3.57
C VAL A 207 0.54 25.77 -2.26
N VAL A 208 -0.37 25.06 -1.58
CA VAL A 208 -0.98 25.45 -0.30
C VAL A 208 -0.63 24.43 0.78
N ARG A 209 -0.14 24.91 1.93
CA ARG A 209 0.12 24.05 3.11
C ARG A 209 -1.13 23.22 3.43
N PRO A 210 -1.02 21.88 3.63
CA PRO A 210 -2.14 21.06 4.06
C PRO A 210 -2.85 21.67 5.26
N THR A 211 -4.18 21.63 5.26
CA THR A 211 -4.91 21.85 6.51
C THR A 211 -4.75 20.63 7.40
N VAL A 212 -4.89 20.80 8.72
CA VAL A 212 -4.92 19.68 9.68
C VAL A 212 -5.95 18.62 9.29
N LEU A 213 -7.06 19.07 8.71
CA LEU A 213 -8.14 18.21 8.26
C LEU A 213 -7.78 17.43 6.98
N ASP A 214 -6.86 17.92 6.15
CA ASP A 214 -6.32 17.16 5.02
C ASP A 214 -5.41 16.04 5.50
N GLU A 215 -4.65 16.26 6.57
CA GLU A 215 -3.83 15.22 7.20
C GLU A 215 -4.71 14.10 7.77
N VAL A 216 -5.79 14.46 8.48
CA VAL A 216 -6.79 13.49 8.97
C VAL A 216 -7.38 12.66 7.81
N ASN A 217 -7.74 13.30 6.70
CA ASN A 217 -8.28 12.60 5.53
C ASN A 217 -7.24 11.68 4.86
N ASN A 218 -5.98 12.11 4.81
CA ASN A 218 -4.89 11.29 4.30
C ASN A 218 -4.63 10.08 5.21
N GLY A 219 -4.72 10.24 6.53
CA GLY A 219 -4.68 9.12 7.47
C GLY A 219 -5.83 8.13 7.25
N LEU A 220 -7.06 8.66 7.12
CA LEU A 220 -8.26 7.87 6.87
C LEU A 220 -8.18 7.02 5.60
N TYR A 221 -7.49 7.49 4.56
CA TYR A 221 -7.27 6.71 3.34
C TYR A 221 -6.68 5.32 3.64
N TYR A 222 -5.67 5.22 4.52
CA TYR A 222 -5.07 3.92 4.85
C TYR A 222 -6.03 3.00 5.62
N PHE A 223 -6.93 3.58 6.42
CA PHE A 223 -7.97 2.79 7.09
C PHE A 223 -8.96 2.24 6.07
N GLU A 224 -9.51 3.11 5.23
CA GLU A 224 -10.52 2.79 4.21
C GLU A 224 -10.01 1.77 3.18
N GLU A 225 -8.76 1.89 2.74
CA GLU A 225 -8.22 1.09 1.63
C GLU A 225 -7.48 -0.17 2.06
N ALA A 226 -7.08 -0.29 3.34
CA ALA A 226 -6.24 -1.41 3.78
C ALA A 226 -6.60 -1.95 5.16
N LEU A 227 -6.63 -1.12 6.20
CA LEU A 227 -6.67 -1.64 7.57
C LEU A 227 -8.00 -2.31 7.92
N PHE A 228 -9.14 -1.80 7.42
CA PHE A 228 -10.44 -2.43 7.67
C PHE A 228 -10.49 -3.88 7.18
N ASP A 229 -9.85 -4.18 6.05
CA ASP A 229 -9.81 -5.53 5.48
C ASP A 229 -8.64 -6.37 6.01
N LEU A 230 -7.53 -5.74 6.40
CA LEU A 230 -6.34 -6.42 6.93
C LEU A 230 -6.57 -6.96 8.35
N VAL A 231 -7.19 -6.18 9.24
CA VAL A 231 -7.32 -6.55 10.65
C VAL A 231 -8.07 -7.88 10.82
N PRO A 232 -9.24 -8.12 10.20
CA PRO A 232 -9.91 -9.40 10.30
C PRO A 232 -9.08 -10.57 9.76
N ARG A 233 -8.24 -10.34 8.74
CA ARG A 233 -7.32 -11.38 8.20
C ARG A 233 -6.24 -11.74 9.21
N LEU A 234 -5.62 -10.76 9.87
CA LEU A 234 -4.63 -11.02 10.91
C LEU A 234 -5.21 -11.82 12.08
N TYR A 235 -6.46 -11.53 12.47
CA TYR A 235 -7.16 -12.32 13.48
C TYR A 235 -7.39 -13.75 13.03
N ARG A 236 -7.82 -13.95 11.79
CA ARG A 236 -8.00 -15.29 11.22
C ARG A 236 -6.70 -16.07 11.15
N ASP A 237 -5.61 -15.43 10.70
CA ASP A 237 -4.28 -16.05 10.65
C ASP A 237 -3.82 -16.50 12.05
N LEU A 238 -4.12 -15.69 13.09
CA LEU A 238 -3.84 -16.05 14.48
C LEU A 238 -4.72 -17.21 14.98
N GLU A 239 -6.04 -17.19 14.72
CA GLU A 239 -6.94 -18.30 15.09
C GLU A 239 -6.53 -19.61 14.43
N GLU A 240 -6.19 -19.58 13.14
CA GLU A 240 -5.75 -20.75 12.39
C GLU A 240 -4.41 -21.30 12.91
N ALA A 241 -3.44 -20.41 13.20
CA ALA A 241 -2.17 -20.79 13.79
C ALA A 241 -2.35 -21.42 15.18
N LEU A 242 -3.16 -20.80 16.04
CA LEU A 242 -3.46 -21.31 17.38
C LEU A 242 -4.18 -22.66 17.32
N GLY A 243 -5.16 -22.83 16.43
CA GLY A 243 -5.85 -24.10 16.23
C GLY A 243 -4.94 -25.22 15.72
N ARG A 244 -3.95 -24.89 14.88
CA ARG A 244 -2.98 -25.83 14.33
C ARG A 244 -1.98 -26.33 15.37
N HIS A 245 -1.42 -25.43 16.18
CA HIS A 245 -0.35 -25.76 17.14
C HIS A 245 -0.85 -26.10 18.55
N TYR A 246 -2.10 -25.74 18.88
CA TYR A 246 -2.77 -26.06 20.15
C TYR A 246 -4.13 -26.74 19.90
N PRO A 247 -4.14 -27.93 19.29
CA PRO A 247 -5.38 -28.60 18.91
C PRO A 247 -6.26 -28.92 20.13
N GLY A 248 -7.57 -28.66 19.99
CA GLY A 248 -8.57 -28.97 21.02
C GLY A 248 -8.73 -27.91 22.11
N HIS A 249 -7.92 -26.85 22.13
CA HIS A 249 -8.14 -25.71 23.01
C HIS A 249 -9.14 -24.72 22.38
N PRO A 250 -10.22 -24.32 23.09
CA PRO A 250 -11.28 -23.48 22.55
C PRO A 250 -10.91 -21.99 22.60
N TRP A 251 -10.05 -21.55 21.67
CA TRP A 251 -9.58 -20.17 21.60
C TRP A 251 -10.73 -19.15 21.48
N ARG A 252 -10.67 -18.10 22.30
CA ARG A 252 -11.47 -16.87 22.14
C ARG A 252 -10.54 -15.68 22.13
N LEU A 253 -10.32 -15.11 20.95
CA LEU A 253 -9.37 -14.00 20.83
C LEU A 253 -9.93 -12.69 21.41
N PRO A 254 -9.16 -11.98 22.25
CA PRO A 254 -9.53 -10.65 22.71
C PRO A 254 -9.23 -9.57 21.66
N SER A 255 -9.65 -8.33 21.94
CA SER A 255 -9.31 -7.16 21.12
C SER A 255 -7.83 -6.73 21.34
N LEU A 256 -6.91 -7.56 20.84
CA LEU A 256 -5.47 -7.35 20.77
C LEU A 256 -5.08 -6.06 20.02
N LEU A 257 -5.66 -5.84 18.83
CA LEU A 257 -5.30 -4.71 17.97
C LEU A 257 -6.23 -3.51 18.16
N ARG A 258 -5.63 -2.35 18.38
CA ARG A 258 -6.31 -1.04 18.39
C ARG A 258 -5.50 -0.04 17.57
N PHE A 259 -6.12 1.06 17.19
CA PHE A 259 -5.44 2.12 16.45
C PHE A 259 -5.65 3.47 17.12
N GLY A 260 -4.56 4.22 17.25
CA GLY A 260 -4.58 5.61 17.67
C GLY A 260 -4.29 6.54 16.50
N SER A 261 -4.61 7.82 16.68
CA SER A 261 -4.19 8.87 15.75
C SER A 261 -3.87 10.17 16.50
N TRP A 262 -2.78 10.81 16.09
CA TRP A 262 -2.42 12.17 16.52
C TRP A 262 -2.94 13.24 15.56
N MET A 263 -3.37 12.86 14.36
CA MET A 263 -3.87 13.79 13.34
C MET A 263 -5.14 14.49 13.84
N GLY A 264 -5.11 15.82 13.92
CA GLY A 264 -6.19 16.64 14.46
C GLY A 264 -6.30 16.66 15.99
N GLY A 265 -5.44 15.94 16.71
CA GLY A 265 -5.40 15.92 18.18
C GLY A 265 -4.14 16.55 18.78
N ASP A 266 -2.97 16.24 18.19
CA ASP A 266 -1.69 16.75 18.64
C ASP A 266 -1.56 18.25 18.32
N ARG A 267 -1.40 19.05 19.37
CA ARG A 267 -1.33 20.52 19.31
C ARG A 267 0.03 21.07 19.66
N ASP A 268 1.00 20.19 19.97
CA ASP A 268 2.32 20.63 20.35
C ASP A 268 2.99 21.37 19.18
N GLY A 269 3.36 22.63 19.40
CA GLY A 269 3.94 23.50 18.37
C GLY A 269 3.05 23.83 17.16
N ASN A 270 1.76 23.47 17.15
CA ASN A 270 0.87 23.64 15.99
C ASN A 270 -0.41 24.45 16.31
N PRO A 271 -0.43 25.78 16.05
CA PRO A 271 -1.57 26.63 16.37
C PRO A 271 -2.81 26.35 15.52
N PHE A 272 -2.69 25.59 14.42
CA PHE A 272 -3.80 25.26 13.54
C PHE A 272 -4.67 24.12 14.09
N VAL A 273 -4.24 23.43 15.15
CA VAL A 273 -5.01 22.37 15.82
C VAL A 273 -5.89 23.00 16.90
N THR A 274 -6.99 23.60 16.45
CA THR A 274 -7.99 24.22 17.33
C THR A 274 -8.98 23.17 17.89
N PRO A 275 -9.70 23.46 18.99
CA PRO A 275 -10.75 22.56 19.50
C PRO A 275 -11.80 22.20 18.43
N ALA A 276 -12.18 23.15 17.57
CA ALA A 276 -13.11 22.91 16.47
C ALA A 276 -12.55 21.92 15.45
N VAL A 277 -11.25 22.00 15.14
CA VAL A 277 -10.54 21.05 14.26
C VAL A 277 -10.49 19.66 14.88
N THR A 278 -10.21 19.53 16.19
CA THR A 278 -10.23 18.24 16.88
C THR A 278 -11.60 17.58 16.85
N ILE A 279 -12.68 18.34 17.11
CA ILE A 279 -14.06 17.84 17.00
C ILE A 279 -14.36 17.39 15.57
N ALA A 280 -13.96 18.18 14.57
CA ALA A 280 -14.14 17.83 13.17
C ALA A 280 -13.36 16.55 12.78
N ALA A 281 -12.14 16.38 13.29
CA ALA A 281 -11.33 15.18 13.07
C ALA A 281 -12.02 13.93 13.64
N VAL A 282 -12.47 13.97 14.90
CA VAL A 282 -13.20 12.86 15.54
C VAL A 282 -14.49 12.54 14.79
N ARG A 283 -15.24 13.56 14.35
CA ARG A 283 -16.46 13.35 13.53
C ARG A 283 -16.15 12.62 12.23
N ARG A 284 -15.06 12.98 11.53
CA ARG A 284 -14.65 12.30 10.30
C ARG A 284 -14.27 10.85 10.53
N LEU A 285 -13.51 10.56 11.60
CA LEU A 285 -13.18 9.18 12.00
C LEU A 285 -14.45 8.36 12.25
N ARG A 286 -15.42 8.93 12.98
CA ARG A 286 -16.71 8.28 13.26
C ARG A 286 -17.52 8.02 11.99
N VAL A 287 -17.61 9.00 11.09
CA VAL A 287 -18.34 8.87 9.83
C VAL A 287 -17.71 7.79 8.95
N ALA A 288 -16.37 7.75 8.85
CA ALA A 288 -15.68 6.72 8.09
C ALA A 288 -15.97 5.30 8.63
N ALA A 289 -15.88 5.12 9.95
CA ALA A 289 -16.21 3.85 10.59
C ALA A 289 -17.68 3.42 10.35
N LEU A 290 -18.64 4.34 10.54
CA LEU A 290 -20.05 4.04 10.33
C LEU A 290 -20.34 3.68 8.87
N ARG A 291 -19.77 4.41 7.90
CA ARG A 291 -19.92 4.09 6.48
C ARG A 291 -19.43 2.69 6.15
N ARG A 292 -18.27 2.31 6.70
CA ARG A 292 -17.73 0.96 6.50
C ARG A 292 -18.66 -0.10 7.08
N TYR A 293 -19.12 0.07 8.32
CA TYR A 293 -20.04 -0.90 8.94
C TYR A 293 -21.38 -1.02 8.22
N VAL A 294 -21.93 0.08 7.72
CA VAL A 294 -23.16 0.04 6.91
C VAL A 294 -22.92 -0.80 5.65
N ALA A 295 -21.84 -0.54 4.91
CA ALA A 295 -21.51 -1.30 3.71
C ALA A 295 -21.29 -2.80 4.00
N ASP A 296 -20.58 -3.14 5.08
CA ASP A 296 -20.34 -4.54 5.48
C ASP A 296 -21.64 -5.25 5.88
N VAL A 297 -22.56 -4.57 6.58
CA VAL A 297 -23.87 -5.11 6.97
C VAL A 297 -24.77 -5.31 5.75
N GLU A 298 -24.78 -4.36 4.81
CA GLU A 298 -25.52 -4.48 3.55
C GLU A 298 -25.02 -5.67 2.73
N ALA A 299 -23.70 -5.81 2.57
CA ALA A 299 -23.10 -6.95 1.89
C ALA A 299 -23.42 -8.28 2.59
N LEU A 300 -23.41 -8.31 3.92
CA LEU A 300 -23.77 -9.51 4.69
C LEU A 300 -25.26 -9.85 4.53
N ALA A 301 -26.14 -8.85 4.50
CA ALA A 301 -27.57 -9.06 4.30
C ALA A 301 -27.88 -9.69 2.94
N GLU A 302 -27.11 -9.36 1.90
CA GLU A 302 -27.20 -10.00 0.58
C GLU A 302 -26.67 -11.44 0.58
N GLN A 303 -25.62 -11.72 1.37
CA GLN A 303 -24.97 -13.03 1.43
C GLN A 303 -25.70 -14.03 2.34
N LEU A 304 -26.37 -13.57 3.40
CA LEU A 304 -27.12 -14.39 4.35
C LEU A 304 -28.46 -14.84 3.77
N SER A 305 -28.39 -15.76 2.81
CA SER A 305 -29.51 -16.48 2.22
C SER A 305 -30.10 -17.69 2.98
N PRO A 306 -29.52 -18.22 4.09
CA PRO A 306 -30.10 -19.39 4.76
C PRO A 306 -31.55 -19.19 5.19
N SER A 307 -32.38 -20.19 4.90
CA SER A 307 -33.79 -20.21 5.30
C SER A 307 -33.96 -20.91 6.65
N SER A 308 -34.77 -20.34 7.54
CA SER A 308 -35.22 -20.99 8.77
C SER A 308 -36.01 -22.29 8.54
N ARG A 309 -36.40 -22.59 7.29
CA ARG A 309 -36.99 -23.88 6.89
C ARG A 309 -35.94 -24.97 6.64
N GLN A 310 -34.69 -24.59 6.38
CA GLN A 310 -33.61 -25.51 5.99
C GLN A 310 -32.59 -25.68 7.11
N VAL A 311 -32.37 -24.64 7.92
CA VAL A 311 -31.43 -24.67 9.03
C VAL A 311 -32.09 -24.15 10.30
N THR A 312 -31.74 -24.77 11.43
CA THR A 312 -32.14 -24.26 12.74
C THR A 312 -31.36 -22.99 13.02
N VAL A 313 -32.06 -21.86 13.04
CA VAL A 313 -31.47 -20.59 13.50
C VAL A 313 -31.47 -20.63 15.02
N ALA A 314 -30.28 -20.59 15.63
CA ALA A 314 -30.18 -20.45 17.07
C ALA A 314 -30.92 -19.16 17.49
N PRO A 315 -31.71 -19.18 18.59
CA PRO A 315 -32.31 -17.96 19.09
C PRO A 315 -31.21 -16.93 19.32
N ALA A 316 -31.46 -15.68 18.90
CA ALA A 316 -30.51 -14.60 19.12
C ALA A 316 -30.10 -14.62 20.60
N PRO A 317 -28.79 -14.58 20.94
CA PRO A 317 -28.40 -14.38 22.32
C PRO A 317 -29.08 -13.09 22.77
N VAL A 318 -29.91 -13.18 23.81
CA VAL A 318 -30.59 -12.03 24.42
C VAL A 318 -29.50 -11.23 25.15
N GLY A 319 -28.66 -10.54 24.36
CA GLY A 319 -27.70 -9.58 24.84
C GLY A 319 -28.47 -8.31 25.14
N ARG A 320 -28.37 -7.85 26.40
CA ARG A 320 -28.96 -6.61 26.91
C ARG A 320 -28.96 -5.54 25.83
N ALA A 321 -30.16 -5.06 25.49
CA ALA A 321 -30.31 -3.77 24.87
C ALA A 321 -29.40 -2.79 25.61
N VAL A 322 -28.66 -1.99 24.85
CA VAL A 322 -27.87 -0.88 25.36
C VAL A 322 -28.85 0.08 26.03
N GLU A 323 -29.14 -0.18 27.31
CA GLU A 323 -29.65 0.81 28.24
C GLU A 323 -28.44 1.53 28.83
N GLU A 324 -28.45 2.85 28.62
CA GLU A 324 -27.56 3.93 29.09
C GLU A 324 -26.66 4.58 28.02
#